data_AF-A0A0Q6F1V1-F1
#
_entry.id   AF-A0A0Q6F1V1-F1
#
_cell.length_a   1.000
_cell.length_b   1.000
_cell.length_c   1.000
_cell.angle_alpha   90.00
_cell.angle_beta   90.00
_cell.angle_gamma   90.00
#
_symmetry.space_group_name_H-M   'P 1'
#
loop_
_entity.id
_entity.type
_entity.pdbx_description
1 polymer ?
#
loop_
_entity_poly.entity_id
_entity_poly.type
_entity_poly.pdbx_seq_one_letter_code
_entity_poly.pdbx_strand_id
1 'polypeptide(L)'
;MVMLASATCAPIALVSMPAAASQLSDAYNRETDLPFRRGLQMRLAWTGDYAGAFDGDIDSATLRAVRDFQARHGLAATGVIDDAMLRLLVSTSDGIRNPLGVADVEDPRTGITLPLPTMKVSERGASEVGSLWASEDGRIEIETVRIAGTGQTLPGLYDVLSQPTERRSVDEKRFDGLTFEVAGTAEGRRYVMHFSGLDDDLRGFSVTFDEADAPSMEAYATVAAASFDPFAGTPEGPAVASNDTDGARELAVASNESGSNLFSLPSQFIRNTDARADTLEPPVGPLDMSGSGFVVSKDGWVLTNAHVVKACKSVLVGDKGSVVKTIVDPANDLALVKLDTAIGTPLKIVADKPRLGEDVLALGFPLRSILADSLNVTRGNVSSLLGLRNDPRYLQISAAVQPGNSGGPLIDLAGRVVGVVTAKLNAVAVADATGDIPQSINFAIRPDVAAAFLKKNGVAFEVADPKAEATSVPDATASVKDSVLPVLCLGG
;
A
#
# COMPACT_ATOMS: atom_id res chain seq x y z
N MET A 1 -64.28 -46.67 19.77
CA MET A 1 -63.60 -46.79 18.45
C MET A 1 -63.42 -45.37 17.93
N VAL A 2 -62.24 -44.81 17.70
CA VAL A 2 -60.87 -45.33 17.60
C VAL A 2 -59.90 -44.17 17.98
N MET A 3 -58.94 -44.50 18.84
CA MET A 3 -57.53 -44.04 18.92
C MET A 3 -57.11 -42.70 18.29
N LEU A 4 -56.62 -41.80 19.14
CA LEU A 4 -55.58 -40.83 18.79
C LEU A 4 -54.21 -41.52 19.00
N ALA A 5 -53.48 -41.73 17.91
CA ALA A 5 -52.12 -42.27 17.92
C ALA A 5 -51.08 -41.15 17.85
N SER A 6 -50.11 -41.25 18.74
CA SER A 6 -48.92 -40.42 18.87
C SER A 6 -48.02 -40.51 17.63
N ALA A 7 -47.46 -39.36 17.22
CA ALA A 7 -46.29 -39.32 16.34
C ALA A 7 -45.20 -38.48 17.00
N THR A 8 -44.23 -39.17 17.60
CA THR A 8 -42.94 -38.65 18.02
C THR A 8 -42.14 -38.22 16.80
N CYS A 9 -41.64 -36.99 16.78
CA CYS A 9 -40.59 -36.57 15.85
C CYS A 9 -39.29 -36.45 16.64
N ALA A 10 -38.34 -37.34 16.33
CA ALA A 10 -36.97 -37.29 16.83
C ALA A 10 -36.21 -36.10 16.20
N PRO A 11 -35.18 -35.56 16.87
CA PRO A 11 -34.48 -34.39 16.38
C PRO A 11 -33.64 -34.76 15.15
N ILE A 12 -33.80 -33.99 14.07
CA ILE A 12 -32.87 -34.01 12.95
C ILE A 12 -31.63 -33.27 13.43
N ALA A 13 -30.58 -34.02 13.76
CA ALA A 13 -29.23 -33.48 13.88
C ALA A 13 -28.77 -33.03 12.49
N LEU A 14 -28.80 -31.73 12.23
CA LEU A 14 -28.08 -31.11 11.14
C LEU A 14 -26.79 -30.53 11.72
N VAL A 15 -25.75 -31.36 11.76
CA VAL A 15 -24.38 -30.86 11.83
C VAL A 15 -24.07 -30.25 10.47
N SER A 16 -24.00 -28.92 10.44
CA SER A 16 -23.41 -28.16 9.35
C SER A 16 -22.75 -26.92 9.97
N MET A 17 -21.47 -27.03 10.32
CA MET A 17 -20.57 -25.87 10.38
C MET A 17 -19.61 -25.98 9.21
N PRO A 18 -19.64 -25.00 8.29
CA PRO A 18 -18.59 -23.98 8.28
C PRO A 18 -19.13 -22.60 7.83
N ALA A 19 -20.02 -21.99 8.61
CA ALA A 19 -20.52 -20.64 8.34
C ALA A 19 -19.80 -19.55 9.16
N ALA A 20 -19.12 -19.89 10.26
CA ALA A 20 -18.65 -18.90 11.22
C ALA A 20 -17.40 -18.10 10.79
N ALA A 21 -16.45 -18.71 10.07
CA ALA A 21 -15.20 -18.04 9.72
C ALA A 21 -15.34 -17.09 8.51
N SER A 22 -16.06 -17.49 7.46
CA SER A 22 -16.34 -16.63 6.31
C SER A 22 -17.26 -15.47 6.70
N GLN A 23 -18.30 -15.71 7.50
CA GLN A 23 -19.17 -14.65 8.00
C GLN A 23 -18.43 -13.64 8.87
N LEU A 24 -17.45 -14.08 9.65
CA LEU A 24 -16.64 -13.21 10.51
C LEU A 24 -15.62 -12.38 9.70
N SER A 25 -14.99 -12.99 8.70
CA SER A 25 -14.12 -12.30 7.73
C SER A 25 -14.91 -11.21 6.98
N ASP A 26 -16.09 -11.57 6.43
CA ASP A 26 -16.99 -10.63 5.77
C ASP A 26 -17.50 -9.53 6.71
N ALA A 27 -17.75 -9.85 7.98
CA ALA A 27 -18.13 -8.86 8.98
C ALA A 27 -16.98 -7.89 9.22
N TYR A 28 -15.76 -8.35 9.48
CA TYR A 28 -14.61 -7.47 9.65
C TYR A 28 -14.37 -6.61 8.42
N ASN A 29 -14.41 -7.19 7.23
CA ASN A 29 -14.15 -6.48 5.99
C ASN A 29 -15.20 -5.41 5.64
N ARG A 30 -16.44 -5.58 6.11
CA ARG A 30 -17.53 -4.61 5.90
C ARG A 30 -17.68 -3.60 7.04
N GLU A 31 -17.43 -4.02 8.27
CA GLU A 31 -17.75 -3.26 9.49
C GLU A 31 -16.54 -2.54 10.08
N THR A 32 -15.32 -2.86 9.65
CA THR A 32 -14.10 -2.19 10.11
C THR A 32 -13.37 -1.47 8.98
N ASP A 33 -12.76 -0.34 9.31
CA ASP A 33 -12.05 0.47 8.31
C ASP A 33 -10.73 -0.18 7.86
N LEU A 34 -10.27 0.20 6.66
CA LEU A 34 -9.04 -0.34 6.07
C LEU A 34 -7.80 -0.06 6.95
N PRO A 35 -7.60 1.16 7.51
CA PRO A 35 -6.49 1.42 8.43
C PRO A 35 -6.44 0.50 9.66
N PHE A 36 -7.58 0.24 10.29
CA PHE A 36 -7.69 -0.70 11.41
C PHE A 36 -7.22 -2.09 10.98
N ARG A 37 -7.72 -2.58 9.84
CA ARG A 37 -7.39 -3.92 9.34
C ARG A 37 -5.91 -4.05 8.98
N ARG A 38 -5.31 -3.04 8.34
CA ARG A 38 -3.86 -2.97 8.07
C ARG A 38 -3.04 -2.89 9.35
N GLY A 39 -3.45 -2.04 10.29
CA GLY A 39 -2.79 -1.90 11.58
C GLY A 39 -2.86 -3.18 12.40
N LEU A 40 -3.96 -3.92 12.34
CA LEU A 40 -4.12 -5.24 12.92
C LEU A 40 -3.13 -6.24 12.31
N GLN A 41 -3.10 -6.37 10.98
CA GLN A 41 -2.17 -7.26 10.27
C GLN A 41 -0.71 -6.93 10.62
N MET A 42 -0.34 -5.64 10.61
CA MET A 42 1.00 -5.20 10.98
C MET A 42 1.33 -5.50 12.44
N ARG A 43 0.40 -5.31 13.37
CA ARG A 43 0.64 -5.64 14.79
C ARG A 43 0.73 -7.15 15.02
N LEU A 44 -0.08 -7.94 14.33
CA LEU A 44 0.04 -9.40 14.34
C LEU A 44 1.38 -9.87 13.74
N ALA A 45 1.92 -9.16 12.75
CA ALA A 45 3.25 -9.43 12.24
C ALA A 45 4.35 -9.11 13.27
N TRP A 46 4.22 -8.00 14.00
CA TRP A 46 5.14 -7.68 15.10
C TRP A 46 5.11 -8.72 16.23
N THR A 47 4.01 -9.44 16.42
CA THR A 47 3.91 -10.53 17.39
C THR A 47 4.27 -11.91 16.83
N GLY A 48 4.61 -11.99 15.53
CA GLY A 48 4.97 -13.22 14.83
C GLY A 48 3.78 -14.12 14.48
N ASP A 49 2.55 -13.61 14.50
CA ASP A 49 1.35 -14.38 14.13
C ASP A 49 0.97 -14.23 12.65
N TYR A 50 1.50 -13.21 11.95
CA TYR A 50 1.10 -12.89 10.57
C TYR A 50 2.31 -12.55 9.69
N ALA A 51 2.38 -13.15 8.50
CA ALA A 51 3.46 -12.95 7.52
C ALA A 51 2.95 -12.62 6.11
N GLY A 52 1.72 -12.11 6.02
CA GLY A 52 1.08 -11.67 4.77
C GLY A 52 1.22 -10.18 4.52
N ALA A 53 0.61 -9.70 3.43
CA ALA A 53 0.58 -8.29 3.08
C ALA A 53 -0.27 -7.48 4.08
N PHE A 54 0.10 -6.22 4.32
CA PHE A 54 -0.71 -5.29 5.11
C PHE A 54 -1.72 -4.59 4.21
N ASP A 55 -2.51 -5.39 3.49
CA ASP A 55 -3.50 -4.92 2.52
C ASP A 55 -4.81 -4.46 3.17
N GLY A 56 -5.09 -4.96 4.37
CA GLY A 56 -6.29 -4.74 5.17
C GLY A 56 -7.45 -5.66 4.78
N ASP A 57 -7.22 -6.71 4.00
CA ASP A 57 -8.21 -7.77 3.78
C ASP A 57 -8.13 -8.79 4.91
N ILE A 58 -9.19 -8.90 5.73
CA ILE A 58 -9.28 -9.89 6.81
C ILE A 58 -9.70 -11.22 6.20
N ASP A 59 -8.73 -11.87 5.56
CA ASP A 59 -8.88 -13.15 4.92
C ASP A 59 -8.74 -14.32 5.92
N SER A 60 -8.70 -15.54 5.39
CA SER A 60 -8.51 -16.73 6.20
C SER A 60 -7.16 -16.77 6.93
N ALA A 61 -6.11 -16.18 6.36
CA ALA A 61 -4.78 -16.09 7.00
C ALA A 61 -4.83 -15.11 8.17
N THR A 62 -5.44 -13.94 7.99
CA THR A 62 -5.56 -12.93 9.04
C THR A 62 -6.40 -13.43 10.22
N LEU A 63 -7.55 -14.08 9.96
CA LEU A 63 -8.34 -14.68 11.03
C LEU A 63 -7.64 -15.84 11.75
N ARG A 64 -6.76 -16.57 11.05
CA ARG A 64 -5.92 -17.58 11.69
C ARG A 64 -4.93 -16.92 12.64
N ALA A 65 -4.22 -15.89 12.18
CA ALA A 65 -3.29 -15.12 13.00
C ALA A 65 -3.95 -14.55 14.27
N VAL A 66 -5.17 -14.03 14.15
CA VAL A 66 -5.96 -13.58 15.31
C VAL A 66 -6.20 -14.72 16.31
N ARG A 67 -6.61 -15.90 15.84
CA ARG A 67 -6.86 -17.06 16.71
C ARG A 67 -5.59 -17.60 17.34
N ASP A 68 -4.50 -17.62 16.59
CA ASP A 68 -3.20 -18.06 17.07
C ASP A 68 -2.68 -17.11 18.16
N PHE A 69 -2.77 -15.79 17.95
CA PHE A 69 -2.47 -14.79 18.98
C PHE A 69 -3.34 -15.01 20.23
N GLN A 70 -4.66 -15.17 20.06
CA GLN A 70 -5.56 -15.44 21.18
C GLN A 70 -5.15 -16.69 21.96
N ALA A 71 -4.89 -17.80 21.27
CA ALA A 71 -4.49 -19.06 21.89
C ALA A 71 -3.15 -18.94 22.64
N ARG A 72 -2.13 -18.31 22.02
CA ARG A 72 -0.80 -18.13 22.63
C ARG A 72 -0.86 -17.29 23.91
N HIS A 73 -1.81 -16.37 24.01
CA HIS A 73 -1.97 -15.48 25.15
C HIS A 73 -3.07 -15.89 26.13
N GLY A 74 -3.60 -17.12 26.02
CA GLY A 74 -4.59 -17.67 26.95
C GLY A 74 -6.01 -17.09 26.81
N LEU A 75 -6.30 -16.42 25.69
CA LEU A 75 -7.63 -15.97 25.31
C LEU A 75 -8.39 -17.09 24.57
N ALA A 76 -9.72 -16.99 24.51
CA ALA A 76 -10.52 -17.90 23.69
C ALA A 76 -10.24 -17.63 22.20
N ALA A 77 -9.74 -18.65 21.48
CA ALA A 77 -9.39 -18.60 20.05
C ALA A 77 -10.62 -18.54 19.12
N THR A 78 -11.46 -17.53 19.32
CA THR A 78 -12.73 -17.34 18.60
C THR A 78 -12.52 -16.67 17.24
N GLY A 79 -11.45 -15.90 17.08
CA GLY A 79 -11.24 -14.99 15.96
C GLY A 79 -11.94 -13.64 16.14
N VAL A 80 -12.68 -13.45 17.24
CA VAL A 80 -13.34 -12.17 17.56
C VAL A 80 -12.35 -11.26 18.27
N ILE A 81 -12.05 -10.13 17.63
CA ILE A 81 -11.19 -9.06 18.10
C ILE A 81 -12.00 -8.14 19.03
N ASP A 82 -11.86 -8.35 20.34
CA ASP A 82 -12.44 -7.49 21.37
C ASP A 82 -11.40 -6.52 21.95
N ASP A 83 -11.84 -5.60 22.81
CA ASP A 83 -10.98 -4.59 23.43
C ASP A 83 -9.86 -5.20 24.29
N ALA A 84 -10.10 -6.35 24.93
CA ALA A 84 -9.09 -7.04 25.73
C ALA A 84 -7.96 -7.60 24.85
N MET A 85 -8.31 -8.25 23.73
CA MET A 85 -7.36 -8.72 22.74
C MET A 85 -6.58 -7.54 22.13
N LEU A 86 -7.27 -6.46 21.72
CA LEU A 86 -6.63 -5.31 21.09
C LEU A 86 -5.59 -4.65 22.00
N ARG A 87 -5.93 -4.41 23.28
CA ARG A 87 -4.97 -3.84 24.23
C ARG A 87 -3.74 -4.72 24.43
N LEU A 88 -3.94 -6.04 24.47
CA LEU A 88 -2.85 -7.00 24.61
C LEU A 88 -1.98 -7.06 23.34
N LEU A 89 -2.59 -7.05 22.16
CA LEU A 89 -1.87 -7.01 20.89
C LEU A 89 -1.06 -5.73 20.76
N VAL A 90 -1.65 -4.58 21.09
CA VAL A 90 -0.96 -3.28 21.09
C VAL A 90 0.24 -3.29 22.03
N SER A 91 0.06 -3.70 23.29
CA SER A 91 1.16 -3.70 24.26
C SER A 91 2.27 -4.70 23.91
N THR A 92 1.91 -5.87 23.39
CA THR A 92 2.88 -6.91 22.98
C THR A 92 3.69 -6.43 21.76
N SER A 93 3.01 -5.91 20.73
CA SER A 93 3.68 -5.39 19.53
C SER A 93 4.55 -4.17 19.84
N ASP A 94 4.07 -3.23 20.66
CA ASP A 94 4.85 -2.05 21.07
C ASP A 94 6.09 -2.43 21.90
N GLY A 95 6.00 -3.49 22.72
CA GLY A 95 7.14 -4.03 23.47
C GLY A 95 8.28 -4.56 22.59
N ILE A 96 7.97 -4.97 21.36
CA ILE A 96 8.95 -5.44 20.37
C ILE A 96 9.41 -4.29 19.47
N ARG A 97 8.47 -3.49 18.94
CA ARG A 97 8.76 -2.42 17.97
C ARG A 97 9.48 -1.23 18.60
N ASN A 98 9.04 -0.74 19.76
CA ASN A 98 9.54 0.53 20.29
C ASN A 98 11.05 0.48 20.64
N PRO A 99 11.61 -0.61 21.19
CA PRO A 99 13.06 -0.73 21.39
C PRO A 99 13.91 -0.72 20.12
N LEU A 100 13.31 -0.99 18.95
CA LEU A 100 14.00 -0.96 17.65
C LEU A 100 14.05 0.45 17.06
N GLY A 101 13.12 1.33 17.41
CA GLY A 101 13.02 2.68 16.83
C GLY A 101 12.90 2.64 15.31
N VAL A 102 11.94 1.85 14.82
CA VAL A 102 11.75 1.66 13.38
C VAL A 102 11.33 2.97 12.72
N ALA A 103 12.05 3.35 11.66
CA ALA A 103 11.74 4.51 10.84
C ALA A 103 11.99 4.18 9.37
N ASP A 104 11.15 4.70 8.47
CA ASP A 104 11.36 4.57 7.03
C ASP A 104 12.59 5.36 6.60
N VAL A 105 13.54 4.66 5.99
CA VAL A 105 14.78 5.22 5.48
C VAL A 105 14.85 4.98 3.99
N GLU A 106 15.06 6.06 3.24
CA GLU A 106 15.40 6.00 1.82
C GLU A 106 16.89 5.75 1.66
N ASP A 107 17.24 4.71 0.91
CA ASP A 107 18.61 4.43 0.49
C ASP A 107 18.81 4.93 -0.95
N PRO A 108 19.42 6.11 -1.14
CA PRO A 108 19.58 6.68 -2.47
C PRO A 108 20.48 5.82 -3.37
N ARG A 109 21.34 4.97 -2.83
CA ARG A 109 22.22 4.10 -3.65
C ARG A 109 21.42 3.07 -4.44
N THR A 110 20.45 2.45 -3.78
CA THR A 110 19.62 1.40 -4.37
C THR A 110 18.25 1.91 -4.84
N GLY A 111 17.82 3.08 -4.37
CA GLY A 111 16.48 3.64 -4.62
C GLY A 111 15.38 2.94 -3.82
N ILE A 112 15.75 2.20 -2.77
CA ILE A 112 14.85 1.48 -1.85
C ILE A 112 14.37 2.43 -0.75
N THR A 113 13.11 2.31 -0.32
CA THR A 113 12.69 2.73 1.02
C THR A 113 12.45 1.51 1.90
N LEU A 114 13.11 1.45 3.06
CA LEU A 114 13.06 0.33 3.98
C LEU A 114 12.83 0.86 5.42
N PRO A 115 11.87 0.31 6.18
CA PRO A 115 11.79 0.57 7.61
C PRO A 115 13.03 0.00 8.30
N LEU A 116 13.90 0.85 8.85
CA LEU A 116 15.13 0.44 9.54
C LEU A 116 15.01 0.58 11.06
N PRO A 117 15.60 -0.34 11.86
CA PRO A 117 15.61 -0.26 13.32
C PRO A 117 16.70 0.72 13.77
N THR A 118 16.43 2.03 13.63
CA THR A 118 17.44 3.10 13.79
C THR A 118 18.03 3.23 15.21
N MET A 119 17.41 2.59 16.21
CA MET A 119 17.98 2.53 17.56
C MET A 119 18.93 1.34 17.76
N LYS A 120 19.01 0.42 16.79
CA LYS A 120 19.86 -0.78 16.84
C LYS A 120 21.01 -0.73 15.84
N VAL A 121 20.78 -0.16 14.67
CA VAL A 121 21.78 -0.12 13.59
C VAL A 121 22.07 1.31 13.17
N SER A 122 23.29 1.50 12.67
CA SER A 122 23.71 2.75 12.04
C SER A 122 24.36 2.43 10.70
N GLU A 123 24.30 3.38 9.76
CA GLU A 123 24.91 3.23 8.45
C GLU A 123 26.43 3.07 8.60
N ARG A 124 26.97 2.00 8.02
CA ARG A 124 28.41 1.71 7.93
C ARG A 124 29.01 2.18 6.61
N GLY A 125 28.14 2.43 5.63
CA GLY A 125 28.46 3.05 4.36
C GLY A 125 28.12 2.13 3.19
N ALA A 126 28.83 2.34 2.09
CA ALA A 126 28.73 1.57 0.87
C ALA A 126 28.99 0.08 1.08
N SER A 127 28.15 -0.77 0.50
CA SER A 127 28.55 -2.14 0.19
C SER A 127 28.78 -2.31 -1.31
N GLU A 128 29.23 -3.50 -1.72
CA GLU A 128 29.40 -3.83 -3.14
C GLU A 128 28.07 -3.83 -3.89
N VAL A 129 26.97 -4.10 -3.17
CA VAL A 129 25.64 -4.25 -3.78
C VAL A 129 24.63 -3.18 -3.41
N GLY A 130 24.98 -2.29 -2.48
CA GLY A 130 24.13 -1.18 -2.04
C GLY A 130 24.73 -0.46 -0.84
N SER A 131 24.04 -0.57 0.29
CA SER A 131 24.37 0.12 1.54
C SER A 131 24.29 -0.87 2.71
N LEU A 132 25.18 -0.71 3.69
CA LEU A 132 25.27 -1.55 4.88
C LEU A 132 24.92 -0.76 6.14
N TRP A 133 24.04 -1.31 6.96
CA TRP A 133 23.75 -0.86 8.32
C TRP A 133 24.10 -1.97 9.30
N ALA A 134 24.75 -1.63 10.41
CA ALA A 134 25.09 -2.63 11.41
C ALA A 134 25.01 -2.08 12.83
N SER A 135 24.71 -2.95 13.79
CA SER A 135 24.82 -2.65 15.21
C SER A 135 26.28 -2.42 15.62
N GLU A 136 26.50 -1.74 16.74
CA GLU A 136 27.87 -1.46 17.24
C GLU A 136 28.63 -2.73 17.62
N ASP A 137 27.91 -3.74 18.10
CA ASP A 137 28.44 -5.05 18.48
C ASP A 137 28.53 -6.05 17.31
N GLY A 138 28.11 -5.67 16.10
CA GLY A 138 28.13 -6.52 14.91
C GLY A 138 27.14 -7.69 14.92
N ARG A 139 26.24 -7.74 15.93
CA ARG A 139 25.23 -8.81 16.05
C ARG A 139 24.06 -8.66 15.09
N ILE A 140 23.85 -7.47 14.52
CA ILE A 140 22.78 -7.19 13.55
C ILE A 140 23.40 -6.48 12.36
N GLU A 141 23.11 -6.99 11.17
CA GLU A 141 23.46 -6.39 9.88
C GLU A 141 22.22 -6.34 8.99
N ILE A 142 22.02 -5.21 8.32
CA ILE A 142 21.01 -5.02 7.29
C ILE A 142 21.74 -4.47 6.07
N GLU A 143 21.53 -5.08 4.92
CA GLU A 143 22.16 -4.68 3.67
C GLU A 143 21.10 -4.52 2.59
N THR A 144 21.01 -3.33 1.98
CA THR A 144 20.21 -3.13 0.77
C THR A 144 20.99 -3.58 -0.46
N VAL A 145 20.27 -4.05 -1.45
CA VAL A 145 20.82 -4.70 -2.63
C VAL A 145 20.15 -4.13 -3.88
N ARG A 146 20.94 -3.77 -4.88
CA ARG A 146 20.48 -3.49 -6.23
C ARG A 146 21.35 -4.20 -7.25
N ILE A 147 20.74 -5.02 -8.10
CA ILE A 147 21.39 -5.70 -9.22
C ILE A 147 20.71 -5.20 -10.49
N ALA A 148 21.43 -4.48 -11.35
CA ALA A 148 20.86 -3.89 -12.56
C ALA A 148 21.80 -3.97 -13.76
N GLY A 149 21.26 -4.06 -14.98
CA GLY A 149 22.05 -4.02 -16.23
C GLY A 149 22.85 -5.30 -16.51
N THR A 150 22.52 -6.40 -15.83
CA THR A 150 23.25 -7.68 -15.91
C THR A 150 22.55 -8.74 -16.77
N GLY A 151 21.30 -8.48 -17.15
CA GLY A 151 20.40 -9.48 -17.75
C GLY A 151 19.90 -10.53 -16.76
N GLN A 152 20.17 -10.37 -15.46
CA GLN A 152 19.65 -11.24 -14.41
C GLN A 152 18.15 -11.04 -14.24
N THR A 153 17.47 -12.15 -13.93
CA THR A 153 16.03 -12.17 -13.67
C THR A 153 15.78 -12.53 -12.22
N LEU A 154 14.65 -12.07 -11.67
CA LEU A 154 14.25 -12.41 -10.31
C LEU A 154 14.15 -13.94 -10.08
N PRO A 155 13.57 -14.76 -11.00
CA PRO A 155 13.62 -16.21 -10.90
C PRO A 155 15.05 -16.79 -10.90
N GLY A 156 15.94 -16.27 -11.76
CA GLY A 156 17.33 -16.75 -11.82
C GLY A 156 18.11 -16.46 -10.55
N LEU A 157 17.86 -15.30 -9.92
CA LEU A 157 18.42 -14.95 -8.62
C LEU A 157 17.87 -15.86 -7.52
N TYR A 158 16.55 -16.11 -7.51
CA TYR A 158 15.90 -17.03 -6.56
C TYR A 158 16.45 -18.45 -6.66
N ASP A 159 16.61 -18.99 -7.87
CA ASP A 159 17.08 -20.37 -8.11
C ASP A 159 18.45 -20.63 -7.47
N VAL A 160 19.24 -19.58 -7.30
CA VAL A 160 20.60 -19.68 -6.77
C VAL A 160 20.62 -19.36 -5.29
N LEU A 161 19.96 -18.28 -4.88
CA LEU A 161 19.89 -17.93 -3.46
C LEU A 161 19.09 -18.95 -2.65
N SER A 162 18.21 -19.74 -3.27
CA SER A 162 17.46 -20.81 -2.60
C SER A 162 18.22 -22.14 -2.46
N GLN A 163 19.47 -22.22 -2.94
CA GLN A 163 20.32 -23.40 -2.79
C GLN A 163 21.24 -23.28 -1.56
N PRO A 164 21.32 -24.33 -0.72
CA PRO A 164 22.30 -24.35 0.37
C PRO A 164 23.72 -24.41 -0.19
N THR A 165 24.68 -23.94 0.61
CA THR A 165 26.12 -24.00 0.32
C THR A 165 26.87 -24.63 1.50
N GLU A 166 28.19 -24.81 1.38
CA GLU A 166 29.01 -25.30 2.51
C GLU A 166 28.96 -24.38 3.74
N ARG A 167 28.68 -23.09 3.58
CA ARG A 167 28.68 -22.09 4.67
C ARG A 167 27.30 -21.55 5.03
N ARG A 168 26.25 -21.95 4.30
CA ARG A 168 24.90 -21.39 4.40
C ARG A 168 23.83 -22.47 4.25
N SER A 169 22.95 -22.62 5.23
CA SER A 169 21.72 -23.39 5.11
C SER A 169 20.61 -22.56 4.47
N VAL A 170 19.62 -23.24 3.90
CA VAL A 170 18.35 -22.66 3.46
C VAL A 170 17.25 -23.43 4.16
N ASP A 171 16.62 -22.77 5.11
CA ASP A 171 15.61 -23.38 5.99
C ASP A 171 14.20 -23.04 5.48
N GLU A 172 14.04 -21.82 4.92
CA GLU A 172 12.80 -21.35 4.32
C GLU A 172 13.05 -20.73 2.95
N LYS A 173 12.12 -20.96 2.02
CA LYS A 173 12.14 -20.38 0.68
C LYS A 173 10.74 -20.19 0.13
N ARG A 174 10.47 -19.02 -0.44
CA ARG A 174 9.19 -18.67 -1.06
C ARG A 174 9.44 -17.82 -2.29
N PHE A 175 8.73 -18.11 -3.39
CA PHE A 175 8.70 -17.28 -4.59
C PHE A 175 7.27 -17.24 -5.12
N ASP A 176 6.73 -16.04 -5.32
CA ASP A 176 5.34 -15.84 -5.77
C ASP A 176 5.24 -15.32 -7.22
N GLY A 177 6.39 -15.13 -7.89
CA GLY A 177 6.49 -14.55 -9.23
C GLY A 177 6.86 -13.07 -9.25
N LEU A 178 6.61 -12.33 -8.18
CA LEU A 178 6.88 -10.89 -8.05
C LEU A 178 7.93 -10.57 -6.97
N THR A 179 7.97 -11.41 -5.94
CA THR A 179 8.94 -11.33 -4.84
C THR A 179 9.41 -12.72 -4.45
N PHE A 180 10.61 -12.82 -3.88
CA PHE A 180 11.02 -14.00 -3.15
C PHE A 180 11.56 -13.67 -1.77
N GLU A 181 11.47 -14.67 -0.91
CA GLU A 181 12.09 -14.68 0.40
C GLU A 181 12.90 -15.96 0.58
N VAL A 182 14.11 -15.82 1.11
CA VAL A 182 14.96 -16.95 1.50
C VAL A 182 15.51 -16.68 2.89
N ALA A 183 15.33 -17.63 3.81
CA ALA A 183 15.86 -17.55 5.14
C ALA A 183 16.63 -18.81 5.52
N GLY A 184 17.59 -18.66 6.43
CA GLY A 184 18.33 -19.78 6.99
C GLY A 184 19.43 -19.33 7.93
N THR A 185 20.48 -20.14 8.04
CA THR A 185 21.63 -19.85 8.88
C THR A 185 22.90 -19.73 8.03
N ALA A 186 23.70 -18.69 8.24
CA ALA A 186 25.00 -18.48 7.63
C ALA A 186 26.02 -18.17 8.73
N GLU A 187 27.12 -18.92 8.79
CA GLU A 187 28.20 -18.69 9.76
C GLU A 187 27.74 -18.61 11.22
N GLY A 188 26.68 -19.34 11.57
CA GLY A 188 26.11 -19.37 12.92
C GLY A 188 25.13 -18.23 13.24
N ARG A 189 24.84 -17.34 12.28
CA ARG A 189 23.84 -16.27 12.40
C ARG A 189 22.61 -16.58 11.53
N ARG A 190 21.43 -16.15 11.95
CA ARG A 190 20.21 -16.22 11.13
C ARG A 190 20.25 -15.14 10.06
N TYR A 191 19.72 -15.44 8.88
CA TYR A 191 19.52 -14.46 7.82
C TYR A 191 18.15 -14.59 7.19
N VAL A 192 17.63 -13.46 6.71
CA VAL A 192 16.44 -13.36 5.85
C VAL A 192 16.82 -12.46 4.67
N MET A 193 16.53 -12.92 3.45
CA MET A 193 16.68 -12.16 2.22
C MET A 193 15.30 -11.96 1.61
N HIS A 194 15.02 -10.74 1.17
CA HIS A 194 13.79 -10.41 0.46
C HIS A 194 14.12 -9.59 -0.79
N PHE A 195 13.58 -9.99 -1.93
CA PHE A 195 13.85 -9.34 -3.22
C PHE A 195 12.58 -9.19 -4.04
N SER A 196 12.54 -8.09 -4.80
CA SER A 196 11.61 -7.82 -5.87
C SER A 196 12.39 -7.39 -7.13
N GLY A 197 11.73 -7.41 -8.28
CA GLY A 197 12.38 -7.04 -9.54
C GLY A 197 11.39 -6.45 -10.53
N LEU A 198 11.88 -5.49 -11.30
CA LEU A 198 11.17 -4.93 -12.45
C LEU A 198 12.15 -4.95 -13.63
N ASP A 199 11.80 -5.72 -14.66
CA ASP A 199 12.64 -5.99 -15.82
C ASP A 199 14.04 -6.51 -15.42
N ASP A 200 15.10 -5.73 -15.67
CA ASP A 200 16.49 -6.05 -15.35
C ASP A 200 17.03 -5.31 -14.11
N ASP A 201 16.16 -4.63 -13.34
CA ASP A 201 16.49 -3.94 -12.07
C ASP A 201 15.91 -4.74 -10.89
N LEU A 202 16.75 -5.55 -10.25
CA LEU A 202 16.41 -6.34 -9.07
C LEU A 202 16.83 -5.58 -7.82
N ARG A 203 15.92 -5.47 -6.85
CA ARG A 203 16.15 -4.74 -5.60
C ARG A 203 15.67 -5.54 -4.42
N GLY A 204 16.41 -5.46 -3.33
CA GLY A 204 16.08 -6.23 -2.15
C GLY A 204 16.90 -5.80 -0.95
N PHE A 205 16.77 -6.58 0.11
CA PHE A 205 17.59 -6.42 1.30
C PHE A 205 17.84 -7.78 1.94
N SER A 206 18.90 -7.83 2.74
CA SER A 206 19.12 -8.90 3.70
C SER A 206 19.13 -8.36 5.11
N VAL A 207 18.68 -9.18 6.05
CA VAL A 207 18.75 -8.95 7.48
C VAL A 207 19.48 -10.15 8.07
N THR A 208 20.54 -9.90 8.83
CA THR A 208 21.32 -10.94 9.48
C THR A 208 21.46 -10.62 10.95
N PHE A 209 21.26 -11.61 11.79
CA PHE A 209 21.25 -11.41 13.23
C PHE A 209 21.65 -12.67 14.01
N ASP A 210 22.24 -12.44 15.18
CA ASP A 210 22.52 -13.50 16.14
C ASP A 210 21.23 -14.06 16.76
N GLU A 211 21.29 -15.31 17.23
CA GLU A 211 20.18 -15.99 17.95
C GLU A 211 19.64 -15.15 19.12
N ALA A 212 20.50 -14.38 19.78
CA ALA A 212 20.13 -13.55 20.92
C ALA A 212 19.15 -12.40 20.55
N ASP A 213 19.18 -11.92 19.30
CA ASP A 213 18.32 -10.84 18.82
C ASP A 213 17.11 -11.35 18.00
N ALA A 214 17.05 -12.68 17.77
CA ALA A 214 16.05 -13.32 16.94
C ALA A 214 14.59 -12.97 17.27
N PRO A 215 14.13 -12.94 18.55
CA PRO A 215 12.74 -12.61 18.86
C PRO A 215 12.29 -11.23 18.33
N SER A 216 13.20 -10.26 18.28
CA SER A 216 12.91 -8.93 17.73
C SER A 216 13.19 -8.83 16.23
N MET A 217 14.25 -9.50 15.76
CA MET A 217 14.72 -9.34 14.39
C MET A 217 13.94 -10.20 13.38
N GLU A 218 13.35 -11.33 13.78
CA GLU A 218 12.43 -12.11 12.94
C GLU A 218 11.13 -11.35 12.68
N ALA A 219 10.56 -10.75 13.73
CA ALA A 219 9.38 -9.89 13.63
C ALA A 219 9.68 -8.67 12.75
N TYR A 220 10.84 -8.04 12.96
CA TYR A 220 11.31 -6.95 12.11
C TYR A 220 11.43 -7.38 10.65
N ALA A 221 12.09 -8.50 10.34
CA ALA A 221 12.31 -8.94 8.97
C ALA A 221 10.98 -9.19 8.23
N THR A 222 9.99 -9.76 8.92
CA THR A 222 8.62 -9.95 8.41
C THR A 222 7.96 -8.61 8.08
N VAL A 223 8.02 -7.65 9.01
CA VAL A 223 7.42 -6.31 8.81
C VAL A 223 8.16 -5.54 7.73
N ALA A 224 9.49 -5.65 7.67
CA ALA A 224 10.30 -5.02 6.65
C ALA A 224 9.97 -5.57 5.26
N ALA A 225 9.82 -6.88 5.10
CA ALA A 225 9.44 -7.49 3.82
C ALA A 225 8.06 -7.02 3.33
N ALA A 226 7.09 -6.87 4.23
CA ALA A 226 5.74 -6.44 3.88
C ALA A 226 5.59 -4.92 3.63
N SER A 227 6.50 -4.10 4.17
CA SER A 227 6.47 -2.63 4.09
C SER A 227 7.55 -2.02 3.19
N PHE A 228 8.45 -2.86 2.67
CA PHE A 228 9.55 -2.48 1.78
C PHE A 228 9.01 -1.93 0.45
N ASP A 229 9.54 -0.78 0.03
CA ASP A 229 9.32 -0.22 -1.30
C ASP A 229 10.62 -0.32 -2.13
N PRO A 230 10.72 -1.30 -3.04
CA PRO A 230 11.92 -1.51 -3.85
C PRO A 230 12.22 -0.33 -4.78
N PHE A 231 11.20 0.38 -5.26
CA PHE A 231 11.32 1.35 -6.36
C PHE A 231 10.88 2.76 -5.96
N ALA A 232 10.91 3.08 -4.66
CA ALA A 232 10.53 4.38 -4.12
C ALA A 232 11.30 5.56 -4.74
N GLY A 233 12.59 5.35 -5.02
CA GLY A 233 13.52 6.37 -5.47
C GLY A 233 14.28 5.99 -6.75
N THR A 234 14.82 7.01 -7.42
CA THR A 234 15.77 6.82 -8.51
C THR A 234 17.15 6.51 -7.90
N PRO A 235 17.80 5.38 -8.25
CA PRO A 235 19.08 5.01 -7.67
C PRO A 235 20.19 5.94 -8.16
N GLU A 236 20.99 6.44 -7.21
CA GLU A 236 22.18 7.25 -7.42
C GLU A 236 23.48 6.42 -7.39
N GLY A 237 23.40 5.18 -6.89
CA GLY A 237 24.53 4.25 -6.81
C GLY A 237 24.84 3.57 -8.15
N PRO A 238 26.10 3.10 -8.35
CA PRO A 238 26.46 2.34 -9.54
C PRO A 238 25.62 1.05 -9.61
N ALA A 239 25.23 0.65 -10.82
CA ALA A 239 24.67 -0.68 -11.03
C ALA A 239 25.75 -1.73 -10.76
N VAL A 240 25.45 -2.70 -9.91
CA VAL A 240 26.34 -3.83 -9.66
C VAL A 240 26.47 -4.62 -10.95
N ALA A 241 27.68 -4.56 -11.52
CA ALA A 241 28.11 -5.04 -12.84
C ALA A 241 27.93 -4.05 -14.01
N SER A 242 28.55 -2.87 -13.91
CA SER A 242 29.24 -2.38 -15.11
C SER A 242 30.30 -3.42 -15.52
N ASN A 243 30.21 -3.91 -16.76
CA ASN A 243 30.98 -4.98 -17.42
C ASN A 243 32.53 -4.82 -17.43
N ASP A 244 33.15 -4.18 -16.45
CA ASP A 244 34.61 -4.20 -16.32
C ASP A 244 35.05 -5.52 -15.70
N THR A 245 35.74 -6.32 -16.51
CA THR A 245 36.35 -7.61 -16.15
C THR A 245 37.29 -7.56 -14.94
N ASP A 246 37.66 -6.37 -14.48
CA ASP A 246 38.43 -6.15 -13.26
C ASP A 246 37.55 -6.19 -11.99
N GLY A 247 36.31 -5.69 -12.04
CA GLY A 247 35.39 -5.69 -10.90
C GLY A 247 34.94 -7.11 -10.49
N ALA A 248 34.78 -8.01 -11.46
CA ALA A 248 34.49 -9.42 -11.22
C ALA A 248 35.63 -10.19 -10.50
N ARG A 249 36.89 -9.75 -10.68
CA ARG A 249 38.04 -10.31 -9.96
C ARG A 249 38.19 -9.67 -8.59
N GLU A 250 37.80 -8.42 -8.45
CA GLU A 250 37.80 -7.67 -7.20
C GLU A 250 36.72 -8.18 -6.23
N LEU A 251 35.50 -8.48 -6.71
CA LEU A 251 34.40 -9.11 -5.97
C LEU A 251 34.78 -10.48 -5.35
N ALA A 252 35.66 -11.25 -6.00
CA ALA A 252 36.14 -12.54 -5.49
C ALA A 252 37.32 -12.42 -4.51
N VAL A 253 37.94 -11.24 -4.41
CA VAL A 253 39.10 -10.97 -3.55
C VAL A 253 38.70 -10.11 -2.34
N ALA A 254 37.75 -9.16 -2.51
CA ALA A 254 37.23 -8.27 -1.48
C ALA A 254 36.21 -8.93 -0.53
N SER A 255 35.61 -10.06 -0.94
CA SER A 255 34.84 -10.94 -0.05
C SER A 255 35.65 -11.46 1.15
N ASN A 256 36.97 -11.30 1.15
CA ASN A 256 37.83 -11.62 2.28
C ASN A 256 38.04 -10.45 3.27
N GLU A 257 37.61 -9.22 2.98
CA GLU A 257 37.88 -8.05 3.83
C GLU A 257 36.64 -7.36 4.43
N SER A 258 35.44 -7.50 3.83
CA SER A 258 34.23 -6.75 4.27
C SER A 258 33.20 -7.54 5.11
N GLY A 259 33.41 -8.82 5.37
CA GLY A 259 32.65 -9.59 6.37
C GLY A 259 31.20 -10.01 6.01
N SER A 260 30.56 -9.48 4.97
CA SER A 260 29.24 -9.98 4.52
C SER A 260 29.36 -11.04 3.42
N ASN A 261 29.32 -12.32 3.80
CA ASN A 261 29.48 -13.46 2.87
C ASN A 261 28.19 -13.94 2.19
N LEU A 262 27.06 -13.30 2.47
CA LEU A 262 25.71 -13.77 2.09
C LEU A 262 25.45 -13.75 0.59
N PHE A 263 26.11 -12.86 -0.15
CA PHE A 263 25.96 -12.69 -1.59
C PHE A 263 27.16 -13.22 -2.38
N SER A 264 27.98 -14.12 -1.82
CA SER A 264 29.09 -14.74 -2.55
C SER A 264 28.59 -15.58 -3.73
N LEU A 265 28.56 -14.99 -4.93
CA LEU A 265 28.05 -15.62 -6.14
C LEU A 265 29.06 -16.66 -6.69
N PRO A 266 28.62 -17.88 -7.05
CA PRO A 266 29.49 -18.84 -7.72
C PRO A 266 29.92 -18.33 -9.10
N SER A 267 31.17 -18.58 -9.48
CA SER A 267 31.84 -18.06 -10.69
C SER A 267 31.14 -18.36 -12.02
N GLN A 268 30.13 -19.24 -12.01
CA GLN A 268 29.35 -19.65 -13.16
C GLN A 268 28.26 -18.60 -13.52
N PHE A 269 28.01 -17.65 -12.63
CA PHE A 269 27.11 -16.49 -12.85
C PHE A 269 27.59 -15.47 -13.88
N ILE A 270 28.90 -15.43 -14.16
CA ILE A 270 29.51 -14.43 -15.06
C ILE A 270 29.48 -14.89 -16.52
N ARG A 271 29.03 -16.12 -16.80
CA ARG A 271 29.06 -16.71 -18.14
C ARG A 271 27.75 -17.39 -18.49
N ASN A 272 26.70 -16.63 -18.81
CA ASN A 272 25.69 -17.17 -19.71
C ASN A 272 24.93 -16.07 -20.46
N THR A 273 25.63 -15.38 -21.34
CA THR A 273 25.01 -14.93 -22.60
C THR A 273 25.06 -16.11 -23.56
N ASP A 274 23.88 -16.54 -24.01
CA ASP A 274 23.61 -17.51 -25.09
C ASP A 274 23.00 -18.85 -24.63
N ALA A 275 21.67 -18.87 -24.41
CA ALA A 275 20.81 -19.91 -24.97
C ALA A 275 19.30 -19.64 -24.75
N ARG A 276 18.64 -19.32 -25.87
CA ARG A 276 17.26 -19.67 -26.25
C ARG A 276 16.10 -19.17 -25.39
N ALA A 277 15.50 -18.09 -25.91
CA ALA A 277 14.08 -17.80 -25.77
C ALA A 277 13.26 -18.97 -26.33
N ASP A 278 12.58 -19.71 -25.45
CA ASP A 278 11.34 -20.39 -25.79
C ASP A 278 10.19 -19.67 -25.08
N THR A 279 9.14 -19.45 -25.86
CA THR A 279 7.99 -18.60 -25.61
C THR A 279 7.15 -19.04 -24.41
N LEU A 280 7.01 -18.15 -23.43
CA LEU A 280 5.84 -18.08 -22.55
C LEU A 280 5.29 -16.66 -22.65
N GLU A 281 4.04 -16.53 -23.08
CA GLU A 281 3.33 -15.25 -23.02
C GLU A 281 3.21 -14.79 -21.56
N PRO A 282 3.52 -13.53 -21.23
CA PRO A 282 3.38 -13.03 -19.87
C PRO A 282 1.90 -12.70 -19.57
N PRO A 283 1.36 -13.01 -18.38
CA PRO A 283 0.11 -12.44 -17.93
C PRO A 283 0.38 -11.06 -17.29
N VAL A 284 -0.32 -10.04 -17.82
CA VAL A 284 -0.70 -8.72 -17.25
C VAL A 284 0.39 -7.90 -16.53
N GLY A 285 0.70 -6.72 -17.09
CA GLY A 285 1.75 -5.78 -16.62
C GLY A 285 1.53 -5.09 -15.25
N PRO A 286 2.47 -4.21 -14.84
CA PRO A 286 2.60 -3.67 -13.48
C PRO A 286 1.38 -2.84 -13.04
N LEU A 287 1.08 -2.85 -11.74
CA LEU A 287 -0.06 -2.16 -11.14
C LEU A 287 0.03 -0.63 -11.32
N ASP A 288 -0.84 -0.11 -12.19
CA ASP A 288 -1.07 1.33 -12.37
C ASP A 288 -1.63 1.97 -11.07
N MET A 289 -1.09 3.13 -10.68
CA MET A 289 -1.71 3.94 -9.62
C MET A 289 -3.06 4.47 -10.14
N SER A 290 -4.16 4.19 -9.43
CA SER A 290 -5.51 4.55 -9.86
C SER A 290 -6.21 5.49 -8.89
N GLY A 291 -6.92 6.46 -9.45
CA GLY A 291 -7.70 7.46 -8.72
C GLY A 291 -9.00 7.79 -9.45
N SER A 292 -9.64 8.85 -8.99
CA SER A 292 -10.84 9.42 -9.59
C SER A 292 -10.60 10.85 -10.02
N GLY A 293 -11.43 11.32 -10.94
CA GLY A 293 -11.50 12.70 -11.35
C GLY A 293 -12.90 13.04 -11.79
N PHE A 294 -13.15 14.32 -12.02
CA PHE A 294 -14.42 14.77 -12.57
C PHE A 294 -14.23 15.91 -13.57
N VAL A 295 -15.14 15.95 -14.54
CA VAL A 295 -15.14 16.97 -15.60
C VAL A 295 -15.44 18.32 -14.98
N VAL A 296 -14.58 19.31 -15.27
CA VAL A 296 -14.71 20.70 -14.77
C VAL A 296 -14.87 21.72 -15.89
N SER A 297 -14.69 21.32 -17.16
CA SER A 297 -14.86 22.23 -18.30
C SER A 297 -15.36 21.55 -19.57
N LYS A 298 -16.06 22.31 -20.41
CA LYS A 298 -16.69 21.83 -21.66
C LYS A 298 -15.68 21.44 -22.72
N ASP A 299 -14.46 21.95 -22.64
CA ASP A 299 -13.37 21.62 -23.54
C ASP A 299 -12.58 20.38 -23.10
N GLY A 300 -12.97 19.67 -22.04
CA GLY A 300 -12.40 18.36 -21.67
C GLY A 300 -11.35 18.39 -20.56
N TRP A 301 -11.37 19.42 -19.70
CA TRP A 301 -10.59 19.40 -18.46
C TRP A 301 -11.25 18.54 -17.38
N VAL A 302 -10.44 17.71 -16.74
CA VAL A 302 -10.79 16.89 -15.58
C VAL A 302 -9.91 17.31 -14.41
N LEU A 303 -10.53 17.51 -13.25
CA LEU A 303 -9.82 17.77 -12.00
C LEU A 303 -9.64 16.45 -11.24
N THR A 304 -8.45 16.25 -10.68
CA THR A 304 -8.08 15.11 -9.83
C THR A 304 -7.03 15.56 -8.79
N ASN A 305 -6.46 14.63 -8.02
CA ASN A 305 -5.36 14.96 -7.10
C ASN A 305 -3.99 14.95 -7.80
N ALA A 306 -3.06 15.74 -7.26
CA ALA A 306 -1.69 15.77 -7.75
C ALA A 306 -0.99 14.42 -7.58
N HIS A 307 -1.13 13.79 -6.42
CA HIS A 307 -0.48 12.50 -6.16
C HIS A 307 -0.94 11.38 -7.10
N VAL A 308 -2.15 11.47 -7.66
CA VAL A 308 -2.67 10.47 -8.62
C VAL A 308 -1.93 10.53 -9.96
N VAL A 309 -1.42 11.70 -10.35
CA VAL A 309 -0.87 11.91 -11.71
C VAL A 309 0.60 12.32 -11.76
N LYS A 310 1.22 12.66 -10.62
CA LYS A 310 2.55 13.30 -10.58
C LYS A 310 3.69 12.39 -11.07
N ALA A 311 3.63 11.10 -10.80
CA ALA A 311 4.70 10.15 -11.15
C ALA A 311 4.53 9.51 -12.54
N CYS A 312 3.40 9.74 -13.21
CA CYS A 312 3.01 8.95 -14.38
C CYS A 312 3.80 9.30 -15.64
N LYS A 313 4.24 8.27 -16.39
CA LYS A 313 4.69 8.44 -17.78
C LYS A 313 3.54 8.77 -18.72
N SER A 314 2.35 8.21 -18.47
CA SER A 314 1.12 8.47 -19.22
C SER A 314 -0.08 8.49 -18.28
N VAL A 315 -1.08 9.31 -18.57
CA VAL A 315 -2.34 9.33 -17.82
C VAL A 315 -3.50 8.98 -18.76
N LEU A 316 -4.33 8.02 -18.35
CA LEU A 316 -5.60 7.70 -19.01
C LEU A 316 -6.79 8.15 -18.16
N VAL A 317 -7.86 8.59 -18.81
CA VAL A 317 -9.13 8.91 -18.14
C VAL A 317 -10.20 7.92 -18.62
N GLY A 318 -10.41 6.87 -17.84
CA GLY A 318 -11.35 5.78 -18.14
C GLY A 318 -11.27 5.27 -19.56
N ASP A 319 -12.43 5.09 -20.18
CA ASP A 319 -12.59 4.71 -21.59
C ASP A 319 -12.44 5.91 -22.55
N LYS A 320 -12.15 7.11 -22.04
CA LYS A 320 -12.08 8.34 -22.84
C LYS A 320 -10.72 8.56 -23.51
N GLY A 321 -9.68 7.89 -23.01
CA GLY A 321 -8.36 7.86 -23.63
C GLY A 321 -7.30 8.68 -22.89
N SER A 322 -6.18 8.92 -23.60
CA SER A 322 -4.98 9.53 -23.04
C SER A 322 -5.09 11.05 -22.87
N VAL A 323 -4.43 11.55 -21.84
CA VAL A 323 -4.31 12.97 -21.52
C VAL A 323 -3.26 13.62 -22.42
N VAL A 324 -3.56 14.80 -22.95
CA VAL A 324 -2.65 15.60 -23.79
C VAL A 324 -1.93 16.71 -23.04
N LYS A 325 -2.45 17.09 -21.86
CA LYS A 325 -1.84 18.11 -21.02
C LYS A 325 -2.17 17.87 -19.55
N THR A 326 -1.15 17.96 -18.71
CA THR A 326 -1.27 17.86 -17.26
C THR A 326 -0.72 19.13 -16.61
N ILE A 327 -1.45 19.67 -15.62
CA ILE A 327 -1.01 20.78 -14.79
C ILE A 327 -1.14 20.33 -13.33
N VAL A 328 -0.06 20.40 -12.57
CA VAL A 328 -0.02 19.89 -11.18
C VAL A 328 0.24 21.04 -10.21
N ASP A 329 -0.51 21.06 -9.11
CA ASP A 329 -0.24 21.86 -7.91
C ASP A 329 0.03 20.92 -6.73
N PRO A 330 1.31 20.53 -6.53
CA PRO A 330 1.68 19.62 -5.45
C PRO A 330 1.40 20.20 -4.06
N ALA A 331 1.40 21.53 -3.91
CA ALA A 331 1.22 22.17 -2.62
C ALA A 331 -0.21 21.94 -2.10
N ASN A 332 -1.21 21.98 -2.99
CA ASN A 332 -2.62 21.81 -2.65
C ASN A 332 -3.17 20.43 -3.05
N ASP A 333 -2.31 19.51 -3.48
CA ASP A 333 -2.66 18.17 -3.95
C ASP A 333 -3.74 18.16 -5.05
N LEU A 334 -3.68 19.11 -5.98
CA LEU A 334 -4.60 19.21 -7.12
C LEU A 334 -3.87 19.02 -8.44
N ALA A 335 -4.53 18.41 -9.41
CA ALA A 335 -4.07 18.37 -10.79
C ALA A 335 -5.22 18.49 -11.78
N LEU A 336 -4.92 19.14 -12.91
CA LEU A 336 -5.79 19.23 -14.06
C LEU A 336 -5.20 18.38 -15.17
N VAL A 337 -6.04 17.51 -15.74
CA VAL A 337 -5.71 16.72 -16.92
C VAL A 337 -6.66 17.08 -18.05
N LYS A 338 -6.13 17.19 -19.27
CA LYS A 338 -6.87 17.57 -20.47
C LYS A 338 -6.95 16.42 -21.46
N LEU A 339 -8.13 16.12 -21.96
CA LEU A 339 -8.29 15.31 -23.17
C LEU A 339 -8.53 16.21 -24.39
N ASP A 340 -8.22 15.72 -25.59
CA ASP A 340 -8.46 16.45 -26.85
C ASP A 340 -9.94 16.62 -27.22
N THR A 341 -10.83 15.84 -26.59
CA THR A 341 -12.26 15.86 -26.85
C THR A 341 -13.04 16.36 -25.64
N ALA A 342 -14.21 16.94 -25.91
CA ALA A 342 -15.18 17.25 -24.86
C ALA A 342 -15.70 15.94 -24.27
N ILE A 343 -15.66 15.82 -22.95
CA ILE A 343 -16.08 14.62 -22.21
C ILE A 343 -17.06 15.00 -21.12
N GLY A 344 -18.18 14.28 -21.03
CA GLY A 344 -19.19 14.47 -19.98
C GLY A 344 -19.78 15.89 -19.90
N THR A 345 -20.44 16.18 -18.78
CA THR A 345 -20.96 17.52 -18.47
C THR A 345 -20.16 18.10 -17.31
N PRO A 346 -19.63 19.34 -17.40
CA PRO A 346 -18.90 19.92 -16.29
C PRO A 346 -19.72 19.97 -15.00
N LEU A 347 -19.15 19.46 -13.92
CA LEU A 347 -19.76 19.59 -12.61
C LEU A 347 -19.61 21.02 -12.11
N LYS A 348 -20.66 21.51 -11.44
CA LYS A 348 -20.71 22.87 -10.92
C LYS A 348 -20.08 22.93 -9.54
N ILE A 349 -19.14 23.85 -9.35
CA ILE A 349 -18.41 24.00 -8.07
C ILE A 349 -19.03 25.13 -7.27
N VAL A 350 -19.27 24.93 -5.98
CA VAL A 350 -19.73 26.04 -5.12
C VAL A 350 -18.63 27.10 -4.96
N ALA A 351 -19.02 28.37 -5.05
CA ALA A 351 -18.11 29.48 -4.78
C ALA A 351 -17.95 29.76 -3.27
N ASP A 352 -18.97 29.40 -2.49
CA ASP A 352 -19.02 29.63 -1.05
C ASP A 352 -18.50 28.42 -0.25
N LYS A 353 -18.18 28.65 1.02
CA LYS A 353 -17.73 27.59 1.92
C LYS A 353 -18.90 26.66 2.28
N PRO A 354 -18.68 25.33 2.26
CA PRO A 354 -19.65 24.38 2.78
C PRO A 354 -19.97 24.65 4.25
N ARG A 355 -21.13 24.19 4.72
CA ARG A 355 -21.57 24.38 6.11
C ARG A 355 -21.15 23.19 6.97
N LEU A 356 -20.84 23.46 8.23
CA LEU A 356 -20.62 22.40 9.21
C LEU A 356 -21.90 21.55 9.35
N GLY A 357 -21.75 20.24 9.33
CA GLY A 357 -22.85 19.27 9.41
C GLY A 357 -23.61 19.05 8.10
N GLU A 358 -23.20 19.69 7.00
CA GLU A 358 -23.83 19.51 5.69
C GLU A 358 -23.67 18.07 5.18
N ASP A 359 -24.76 17.45 4.73
CA ASP A 359 -24.77 16.13 4.10
C ASP A 359 -23.98 16.16 2.79
N VAL A 360 -23.08 15.20 2.63
CA VAL A 360 -22.21 15.08 1.47
C VAL A 360 -22.11 13.65 0.97
N LEU A 361 -21.87 13.51 -0.33
CA LEU A 361 -21.59 12.26 -1.02
C LEU A 361 -20.19 12.33 -1.61
N ALA A 362 -19.35 11.34 -1.32
CA ALA A 362 -18.07 11.15 -1.99
C ALA A 362 -18.26 10.13 -3.10
N LEU A 363 -17.83 10.49 -4.32
CA LEU A 363 -17.97 9.65 -5.51
C LEU A 363 -16.60 9.31 -6.09
N GLY A 364 -16.40 8.05 -6.45
CA GLY A 364 -15.13 7.62 -7.03
C GLY A 364 -15.12 6.16 -7.48
N PHE A 365 -13.98 5.73 -8.02
CA PHE A 365 -13.73 4.38 -8.54
C PHE A 365 -12.64 3.69 -7.71
N PRO A 366 -13.00 3.06 -6.57
CA PRO A 366 -12.04 2.29 -5.79
C PRO A 366 -11.58 1.06 -6.58
N LEU A 367 -10.26 0.89 -6.71
CA LEU A 367 -9.59 -0.37 -7.08
C LEU A 367 -10.06 -1.02 -8.41
N ARG A 368 -10.03 -0.32 -9.55
CA ARG A 368 -10.42 -0.90 -10.86
C ARG A 368 -9.62 -2.14 -11.30
N SER A 369 -8.42 -2.32 -10.76
CA SER A 369 -7.59 -3.50 -11.03
C SER A 369 -8.09 -4.77 -10.31
N ILE A 370 -9.03 -4.65 -9.36
CA ILE A 370 -9.48 -5.74 -8.46
C ILE A 370 -11.01 -5.78 -8.27
N LEU A 371 -11.73 -4.66 -8.36
CA LEU A 371 -13.18 -4.54 -8.13
C LEU A 371 -13.96 -4.10 -9.39
N ALA A 372 -15.29 -4.18 -9.31
CA ALA A 372 -16.20 -3.82 -10.40
C ALA A 372 -15.94 -2.40 -10.95
N ASP A 373 -16.05 -2.24 -12.29
CA ASP A 373 -15.92 -0.98 -13.05
C ASP A 373 -16.91 0.14 -12.67
N SER A 374 -17.71 -0.06 -11.61
CA SER A 374 -18.83 0.79 -11.22
C SER A 374 -18.42 1.90 -10.25
N LEU A 375 -19.04 3.06 -10.43
CA LEU A 375 -18.92 4.21 -9.54
C LEU A 375 -19.40 3.86 -8.12
N ASN A 376 -18.55 4.09 -7.13
CA ASN A 376 -18.90 3.99 -5.71
C ASN A 376 -19.40 5.34 -5.18
N VAL A 377 -20.35 5.28 -4.25
CA VAL A 377 -20.90 6.45 -3.57
C VAL A 377 -20.95 6.17 -2.07
N THR A 378 -20.28 7.00 -1.29
CA THR A 378 -20.36 6.97 0.18
C THR A 378 -20.99 8.25 0.69
N ARG A 379 -21.86 8.12 1.70
CA ARG A 379 -22.51 9.27 2.35
C ARG A 379 -21.84 9.58 3.67
N GLY A 380 -21.77 10.86 3.99
CA GLY A 380 -21.44 11.36 5.32
C GLY A 380 -21.83 12.83 5.45
N ASN A 381 -21.13 13.54 6.31
CA ASN A 381 -21.29 14.97 6.51
C ASN A 381 -19.94 15.70 6.56
N VAL A 382 -19.97 17.03 6.47
CA VAL A 382 -18.83 17.89 6.79
C VAL A 382 -18.69 17.97 8.32
N SER A 383 -17.66 17.32 8.85
CA SER A 383 -17.41 17.24 10.30
C SER A 383 -16.54 18.39 10.82
N SER A 384 -15.75 19.04 9.97
CA SER A 384 -14.99 20.26 10.28
C SER A 384 -14.72 21.07 9.00
N LEU A 385 -14.62 22.39 9.14
CA LEU A 385 -14.23 23.30 8.05
C LEU A 385 -12.72 23.51 7.92
N LEU A 386 -11.95 22.75 8.70
CA LEU A 386 -10.49 22.78 8.73
C LEU A 386 -9.95 21.35 8.67
N GLY A 387 -8.79 21.19 8.05
CA GLY A 387 -8.03 19.94 8.04
C GLY A 387 -7.16 19.74 9.27
N LEU A 388 -6.25 18.78 9.17
CA LEU A 388 -5.23 18.50 10.19
C LEU A 388 -4.45 19.77 10.56
N ARG A 389 -4.16 19.92 11.86
CA ARG A 389 -3.46 21.09 12.41
C ARG A 389 -4.09 22.43 12.01
N ASN A 390 -5.42 22.47 11.88
CA ASN A 390 -6.18 23.63 11.45
C ASN A 390 -5.85 24.13 10.02
N ASP A 391 -5.41 23.24 9.12
CA ASP A 391 -5.12 23.62 7.74
C ASP A 391 -6.41 24.13 7.05
N PRO A 392 -6.45 25.42 6.65
CA PRO A 392 -7.66 26.02 6.11
C PRO A 392 -7.95 25.59 4.68
N ARG A 393 -7.13 24.74 4.05
CA ARG A 393 -7.32 24.27 2.67
C ARG A 393 -8.21 23.04 2.57
N TYR A 394 -8.44 22.35 3.68
CA TYR A 394 -9.19 21.10 3.73
C TYR A 394 -10.46 21.22 4.56
N LEU A 395 -11.40 20.32 4.30
CA LEU A 395 -12.56 19.99 5.11
C LEU A 395 -12.30 18.63 5.75
N GLN A 396 -12.78 18.43 6.97
CA GLN A 396 -12.95 17.09 7.52
C GLN A 396 -14.34 16.58 7.18
N ILE A 397 -14.43 15.32 6.77
CA ILE A 397 -15.68 14.66 6.41
C ILE A 397 -15.78 13.30 7.10
N SER A 398 -17.02 12.87 7.36
CA SER A 398 -17.30 11.52 7.87
C SER A 398 -17.61 10.51 6.76
N ALA A 399 -17.81 10.97 5.52
CA ALA A 399 -18.00 10.07 4.38
C ALA A 399 -16.78 9.16 4.23
N ALA A 400 -17.01 7.85 4.08
CA ALA A 400 -15.93 6.88 3.97
C ALA A 400 -15.12 7.10 2.67
N VAL A 401 -13.80 7.22 2.80
CA VAL A 401 -12.87 7.42 1.68
C VAL A 401 -11.91 6.24 1.62
N GLN A 402 -11.77 5.63 0.44
CA GLN A 402 -10.86 4.50 0.17
C GLN A 402 -9.88 4.86 -0.95
N PRO A 403 -8.74 4.15 -1.09
CA PRO A 403 -7.89 4.24 -2.27
C PRO A 403 -8.70 4.11 -3.57
N GLY A 404 -8.45 5.01 -4.52
CA GLY A 404 -9.24 5.17 -5.75
C GLY A 404 -10.32 6.26 -5.70
N ASN A 405 -10.79 6.69 -4.51
CA ASN A 405 -11.65 7.88 -4.38
C ASN A 405 -10.87 9.20 -4.46
N SER A 406 -9.53 9.17 -4.29
CA SER A 406 -8.67 10.34 -4.45
C SER A 406 -8.91 11.05 -5.77
N GLY A 407 -9.21 12.33 -5.70
CA GLY A 407 -9.47 13.21 -6.84
C GLY A 407 -10.93 13.19 -7.29
N GLY A 408 -11.76 12.31 -6.74
CA GLY A 408 -13.20 12.29 -6.97
C GLY A 408 -13.92 13.48 -6.33
N PRO A 409 -15.12 13.85 -6.82
CA PRO A 409 -15.87 14.95 -6.26
C PRO A 409 -16.52 14.56 -4.92
N LEU A 410 -16.48 15.50 -3.98
CA LEU A 410 -17.40 15.54 -2.85
C LEU A 410 -18.56 16.46 -3.23
N ILE A 411 -19.78 15.93 -3.30
CA ILE A 411 -20.98 16.70 -3.66
C ILE A 411 -21.95 16.82 -2.50
N ASP A 412 -22.77 17.86 -2.51
CA ASP A 412 -23.97 17.91 -1.68
C ASP A 412 -25.18 17.23 -2.34
N LEU A 413 -26.31 17.21 -1.65
CA LEU A 413 -27.55 16.61 -2.16
C LEU A 413 -28.18 17.39 -3.33
N ALA A 414 -27.67 18.56 -3.70
CA ALA A 414 -28.06 19.29 -4.90
C ALA A 414 -27.15 18.97 -6.10
N GLY A 415 -26.20 18.04 -5.97
CA GLY A 415 -25.26 17.65 -7.02
C GLY A 415 -24.14 18.68 -7.24
N ARG A 416 -23.93 19.61 -6.30
CA ARG A 416 -22.91 20.65 -6.41
C ARG A 416 -21.61 20.16 -5.78
N VAL A 417 -20.48 20.40 -6.43
CA VAL A 417 -19.16 20.02 -5.91
C VAL A 417 -18.78 20.95 -4.76
N VAL A 418 -18.72 20.39 -3.57
CA VAL A 418 -18.36 21.04 -2.30
C VAL A 418 -16.96 20.66 -1.82
N GLY A 419 -16.23 19.84 -2.57
CA GLY A 419 -14.81 19.56 -2.33
C GLY A 419 -14.23 18.52 -3.28
N VAL A 420 -12.93 18.27 -3.16
CA VAL A 420 -12.22 17.21 -3.89
C VAL A 420 -11.67 16.23 -2.87
N VAL A 421 -12.11 14.99 -2.91
CA VAL A 421 -11.70 13.96 -1.94
C VAL A 421 -10.19 13.72 -2.04
N THR A 422 -9.49 13.65 -0.90
CA THR A 422 -8.07 13.26 -0.85
C THR A 422 -7.88 12.09 0.11
N ALA A 423 -7.37 10.97 -0.41
CA ALA A 423 -7.03 9.79 0.39
C ALA A 423 -5.55 9.78 0.80
N LYS A 424 -4.86 10.93 0.77
CA LYS A 424 -3.48 11.08 1.26
C LYS A 424 -3.42 11.52 2.74
N LEU A 425 -4.49 12.14 3.23
CA LEU A 425 -4.55 12.74 4.57
C LEU A 425 -5.28 11.88 5.63
N ASN A 426 -5.66 10.66 5.27
CA ASN A 426 -6.44 9.73 6.09
C ASN A 426 -5.57 8.97 7.10
N ALA A 427 -6.16 8.73 8.29
CA ALA A 427 -5.80 7.86 9.42
C ALA A 427 -4.33 7.69 9.83
N VAL A 428 -3.41 7.32 8.93
CA VAL A 428 -1.99 7.04 9.22
C VAL A 428 -1.30 8.29 9.78
N ALA A 429 -1.43 9.44 9.12
CA ALA A 429 -0.83 10.70 9.58
C ALA A 429 -1.40 11.24 10.91
N VAL A 430 -2.60 10.79 11.31
CA VAL A 430 -3.21 11.14 12.61
C VAL A 430 -2.80 10.13 13.67
N ALA A 431 -2.79 8.84 13.34
CA ALA A 431 -2.30 7.77 14.20
C ALA A 431 -0.85 7.98 14.62
N ASP A 432 0.01 8.45 13.70
CA ASP A 432 1.41 8.80 13.99
C ASP A 432 1.56 10.01 14.95
N ALA A 433 0.53 10.87 15.00
CA ALA A 433 0.53 12.08 15.81
C ALA A 433 -0.20 11.94 17.16
N THR A 434 -1.20 11.05 17.25
CA THR A 434 -2.09 10.93 18.41
C THR A 434 -2.10 9.56 19.08
N GLY A 435 -1.54 8.51 18.47
CA GLY A 435 -1.58 7.14 19.00
C GLY A 435 -2.94 6.45 18.90
N ASP A 436 -4.01 7.19 18.58
CA ASP A 436 -5.35 6.70 18.27
C ASP A 436 -5.62 6.75 16.76
N ILE A 437 -6.29 5.73 16.21
CA ILE A 437 -6.82 5.73 14.84
C ILE A 437 -8.21 6.36 14.88
N PRO A 438 -8.40 7.59 14.38
CA PRO A 438 -9.69 8.23 14.48
C PRO A 438 -10.69 7.58 13.51
N GLN A 439 -11.77 7.04 14.05
CA GLN A 439 -12.89 6.52 13.29
C GLN A 439 -13.59 7.69 12.55
N SER A 440 -13.92 7.53 11.26
CA SER A 440 -14.69 8.51 10.46
C SER A 440 -14.03 9.90 10.30
N ILE A 441 -12.70 9.98 10.29
CA ILE A 441 -11.97 11.22 9.94
C ILE A 441 -11.35 11.07 8.55
N ASN A 442 -12.00 11.65 7.55
CA ASN A 442 -11.48 11.77 6.19
C ASN A 442 -11.39 13.23 5.78
N PHE A 443 -10.72 13.52 4.67
CA PHE A 443 -10.48 14.88 4.24
C PHE A 443 -10.84 15.11 2.76
N ALA A 444 -11.27 16.34 2.47
CA ALA A 444 -11.47 16.84 1.12
C ALA A 444 -10.86 18.23 0.98
N ILE A 445 -10.23 18.51 -0.15
CA ILE A 445 -9.75 19.85 -0.50
C ILE A 445 -10.97 20.75 -0.72
N ARG A 446 -10.92 21.94 -0.16
CA ARG A 446 -12.03 22.90 -0.20
C ARG A 446 -12.34 23.39 -1.62
N PRO A 447 -13.60 23.75 -1.89
CA PRO A 447 -14.03 24.12 -3.24
C PRO A 447 -13.44 25.46 -3.68
N ASP A 448 -13.16 26.39 -2.75
CA ASP A 448 -12.49 27.65 -3.08
C ASP A 448 -11.02 27.47 -3.47
N VAL A 449 -10.33 26.46 -2.91
CA VAL A 449 -8.96 26.10 -3.32
C VAL A 449 -8.98 25.52 -4.74
N ALA A 450 -9.90 24.61 -5.04
CA ALA A 450 -10.09 24.07 -6.38
C ALA A 450 -10.48 25.15 -7.40
N ALA A 451 -11.42 26.03 -7.06
CA ALA A 451 -11.83 27.14 -7.92
C ALA A 451 -10.69 28.14 -8.16
N ALA A 452 -9.87 28.44 -7.15
CA ALA A 452 -8.69 29.28 -7.31
C ALA A 452 -7.66 28.65 -8.26
N PHE A 453 -7.46 27.33 -8.15
CA PHE A 453 -6.58 26.58 -9.03
C PHE A 453 -7.07 26.60 -10.50
N LEU A 454 -8.37 26.42 -10.73
CA LEU A 454 -8.99 26.54 -12.06
C LEU A 454 -8.80 27.94 -12.65
N LYS A 455 -9.12 28.98 -11.87
CA LYS A 455 -8.96 30.39 -12.29
C LYS A 455 -7.51 30.73 -12.63
N LYS A 456 -6.57 30.32 -11.77
CA LYS A 456 -5.13 30.56 -11.96
C LYS A 456 -4.62 29.98 -13.29
N ASN A 457 -5.17 28.86 -13.73
CA ASN A 457 -4.78 28.18 -14.97
C ASN A 457 -5.66 28.52 -16.18
N GLY A 458 -6.56 29.50 -16.06
CA GLY A 458 -7.43 29.93 -17.16
C GLY A 458 -8.44 28.87 -17.62
N VAL A 459 -8.78 27.90 -16.77
CA VAL A 459 -9.79 26.88 -17.08
C VAL A 459 -11.17 27.46 -16.78
N ALA A 460 -12.02 27.56 -17.80
CA ALA A 460 -13.41 27.97 -17.63
C ALA A 460 -14.19 26.86 -16.92
N PHE A 461 -14.92 27.21 -15.85
CA PHE A 461 -15.73 26.26 -15.07
C PHE A 461 -17.07 26.91 -14.70
N GLU A 462 -18.05 26.09 -14.35
CA GLU A 462 -19.38 26.56 -13.94
C GLU A 462 -19.48 26.67 -12.42
N VAL A 463 -19.96 27.82 -11.93
CA VAL A 463 -20.26 28.04 -10.51
C VAL A 463 -21.67 27.54 -10.22
N ALA A 464 -21.83 26.79 -9.13
CA ALA A 464 -23.12 26.24 -8.72
C ALA A 464 -24.07 27.30 -8.17
N ASP A 465 -25.39 27.11 -8.39
CA ASP A 465 -26.41 27.96 -7.81
C ASP A 465 -26.49 27.70 -6.29
N PRO A 466 -26.27 28.71 -5.42
CA PRO A 466 -26.37 28.55 -3.98
C PRO A 466 -27.78 28.15 -3.51
N LYS A 467 -28.82 28.40 -4.32
CA LYS A 467 -30.23 28.10 -4.00
C LYS A 467 -30.75 26.79 -4.60
N ALA A 468 -29.90 26.00 -5.26
CA ALA A 468 -30.31 24.69 -5.78
C ALA A 468 -30.88 23.81 -4.65
N GLU A 469 -32.04 23.21 -4.89
CA GLU A 469 -32.72 22.37 -3.91
C GLU A 469 -32.01 21.02 -3.74
N ALA A 470 -31.94 20.56 -2.50
CA ALA A 470 -31.45 19.23 -2.18
C ALA A 470 -32.42 18.17 -2.71
N THR A 471 -31.87 17.09 -3.24
CA THR A 471 -32.60 15.96 -3.82
C THR A 471 -32.29 14.67 -3.04
N SER A 472 -32.85 13.54 -3.48
CA SER A 472 -32.52 12.25 -2.89
C SER A 472 -31.07 11.84 -3.24
N VAL A 473 -30.46 10.96 -2.44
CA VAL A 473 -29.10 10.46 -2.73
C VAL A 473 -29.00 9.82 -4.12
N PRO A 474 -29.94 8.96 -4.56
CA PRO A 474 -29.93 8.44 -5.92
C PRO A 474 -30.02 9.52 -7.00
N ASP A 475 -30.85 10.56 -6.81
CA ASP A 475 -31.03 11.63 -7.81
C ASP A 475 -29.79 12.52 -7.90
N ALA A 476 -29.22 12.92 -6.77
CA ALA A 476 -27.98 13.67 -6.71
C ALA A 476 -26.84 12.89 -7.39
N THR A 477 -26.73 11.59 -7.10
CA THR A 477 -25.75 10.69 -7.75
C THR A 477 -25.98 10.60 -9.25
N ALA A 478 -27.22 10.37 -9.68
CA ALA A 478 -27.58 10.24 -11.08
C ALA A 478 -27.28 11.51 -11.89
N SER A 479 -27.37 12.69 -11.24
CA SER A 479 -27.08 13.97 -11.89
C SER A 479 -25.60 14.19 -12.20
N VAL A 480 -24.68 13.53 -11.49
CA VAL A 480 -23.23 13.76 -11.63
C VAL A 480 -22.45 12.56 -12.17
N LYS A 481 -22.97 11.34 -12.06
CA LYS A 481 -22.23 10.09 -12.25
C LYS A 481 -21.49 9.99 -13.59
N ASP A 482 -22.06 10.50 -14.68
CA ASP A 482 -21.48 10.38 -16.03
C ASP A 482 -20.31 11.35 -16.26
N SER A 483 -20.07 12.22 -15.28
CA SER A 483 -18.99 13.22 -15.29
C SER A 483 -17.92 12.93 -14.25
N VAL A 484 -18.07 11.82 -13.50
CA VAL A 484 -17.03 11.26 -12.62
C VAL A 484 -16.36 10.13 -13.38
N LEU A 485 -15.04 10.18 -13.48
CA LEU A 485 -14.25 9.28 -14.32
C LEU A 485 -13.08 8.71 -13.52
N PRO A 486 -12.67 7.45 -13.77
CA PRO A 486 -11.43 6.94 -13.22
C PRO A 486 -10.24 7.64 -13.90
N VAL A 487 -9.15 7.80 -13.16
CA VAL A 487 -7.87 8.33 -13.65
C VAL A 487 -6.81 7.27 -13.40
N LEU A 488 -6.13 6.83 -14.45
CA LEU A 488 -5.14 5.76 -14.41
C LEU A 488 -3.76 6.34 -14.74
N CYS A 489 -2.80 6.05 -13.87
CA CYS A 489 -1.40 6.41 -14.00
C CYS A 489 -0.62 5.24 -14.60
N LEU A 490 -0.18 5.37 -15.85
CA LEU A 490 0.59 4.34 -16.52
C LEU A 490 2.09 4.61 -16.43
N GLY A 491 2.85 3.55 -16.10
CA GLY A 491 4.30 3.57 -16.06
C GLY A 491 4.88 4.56 -15.05
N GLY A 492 4.15 4.77 -13.95
CA GLY A 492 4.57 5.62 -12.84
C GLY A 492 5.66 5.02 -11.98
#